data_AF-A0AAV0RN49-F1
#
_entry.id   AF-A0AAV0RN49-F1
#
_cell.length_a   1.000
_cell.length_b   1.000
_cell.length_c   1.000
_cell.angle_alpha   90.00
_cell.angle_beta   90.00
_cell.angle_gamma   90.00
#
_symmetry.space_group_name_H-M   'P 1'
#
loop_
_entity.id
_entity.type
_entity.pdbx_description
1 polymer ?
#
loop_
_entity_poly.entity_id
_entity_poly.type
_entity_poly.pdbx_seq_one_letter_code
_entity_poly.pdbx_strand_id
1 'polypeptide(L)'
;MTAVSHCHRKGVIHRDVKPDNVLFDSWNSVRLADFGSAAVVAGAEAAAGVVGTPYYVAPEVLSGWEYGEKVDVWSCGVVLYIMLAGFPPFYGETAVEIFDAVLRANLRFPTRVFGSVSPAAKDLLRRMLCKDVYRRFSAEQVLSKFFTHSTHCFLLCSSEFPPVSFNSKHKINGFPLENKPFHLCLRLEHPFNIFLPKSVAGHPWMTGGGGT
;
A
#
# COMPACT_ATOMS: atom_id res chain seq x y z
N MET A 1 -1.81 1.43 5.74
CA MET A 1 -3.03 0.63 6.03
C MET A 1 -4.29 1.46 6.27
N THR A 2 -4.26 2.57 7.04
CA THR A 2 -5.45 3.42 7.27
C THR A 2 -6.08 3.94 5.98
N ALA A 3 -5.27 4.45 5.04
CA ALA A 3 -5.74 4.90 3.72
C ALA A 3 -6.40 3.76 2.93
N VAL A 4 -5.74 2.60 2.81
CA VAL A 4 -6.27 1.41 2.12
C VAL A 4 -7.59 0.94 2.73
N SER A 5 -7.66 0.86 4.05
CA SER A 5 -8.89 0.50 4.77
C SER A 5 -10.03 1.49 4.52
N HIS A 6 -9.72 2.79 4.40
CA HIS A 6 -10.71 3.80 4.03
C HIS A 6 -11.22 3.59 2.60
N CYS A 7 -10.34 3.33 1.63
CA CYS A 7 -10.73 3.00 0.25
C CYS A 7 -11.65 1.77 0.23
N HIS A 8 -11.28 0.70 0.92
CA HIS A 8 -12.04 -0.55 0.95
C HIS A 8 -13.44 -0.36 1.54
N ARG A 9 -13.60 0.43 2.61
CA ARG A 9 -14.93 0.79 3.16
C ARG A 9 -15.79 1.60 2.20
N LYS A 10 -15.19 2.26 1.22
CA LYS A 10 -15.89 3.01 0.16
C LYS A 10 -16.10 2.16 -1.10
N GLY A 11 -15.79 0.86 -1.05
CA GLY A 11 -15.85 -0.03 -2.21
C GLY A 11 -14.80 0.30 -3.28
N VAL A 12 -13.69 0.95 -2.91
CA VAL A 12 -12.62 1.30 -3.85
C VAL A 12 -11.43 0.38 -3.64
N ILE A 13 -10.98 -0.29 -4.69
CA ILE A 13 -9.74 -1.08 -4.74
C ILE A 13 -8.69 -0.27 -5.50
N HIS A 14 -7.48 -0.14 -4.96
CA HIS A 14 -6.43 0.67 -5.56
C HIS A 14 -5.71 -0.04 -6.72
N ARG A 15 -5.40 -1.33 -6.55
CA ARG A 15 -4.79 -2.23 -7.56
C ARG A 15 -3.36 -1.91 -8.03
N ASP A 16 -2.72 -0.88 -7.49
CA ASP A 16 -1.32 -0.52 -7.82
C ASP A 16 -0.61 0.08 -6.60
N VAL A 17 -0.75 -0.55 -5.43
CA VAL A 17 -0.04 -0.12 -4.23
C VAL A 17 1.43 -0.55 -4.34
N LYS A 18 2.32 0.44 -4.43
CA LYS A 18 3.78 0.26 -4.54
C LYS A 18 4.49 1.47 -3.92
N PRO A 19 5.81 1.39 -3.63
CA PRO A 19 6.54 2.48 -3.01
C PRO A 19 6.41 3.81 -3.76
N ASP A 20 6.41 3.80 -5.09
CA ASP A 20 6.25 4.99 -5.93
C ASP A 20 4.92 5.73 -5.71
N ASN A 21 3.88 4.99 -5.29
CA ASN A 21 2.54 5.51 -5.03
C ASN A 21 2.30 5.82 -3.53
N VAL A 22 3.34 5.68 -2.69
CA VAL A 22 3.30 6.01 -1.27
C VAL A 22 4.16 7.26 -1.04
N LEU A 23 3.50 8.40 -0.94
CA LEU A 23 4.12 9.72 -0.88
C LEU A 23 4.15 10.26 0.55
N PHE A 24 5.03 11.22 0.80
CA PHE A 24 5.05 12.01 2.03
C PHE A 24 4.65 13.44 1.71
N ASP A 25 3.83 14.05 2.57
CA ASP A 25 3.58 15.48 2.50
C ASP A 25 4.60 16.29 3.30
N SER A 26 4.44 17.62 3.31
CA SER A 26 5.29 18.56 4.04
C SER A 26 5.30 18.34 5.56
N TRP A 27 4.34 17.58 6.09
CA TRP A 27 4.25 17.22 7.51
C TRP A 27 4.76 15.79 7.77
N ASN A 28 5.50 15.21 6.82
CA ASN A 28 6.01 13.84 6.89
C ASN A 28 4.90 12.78 7.07
N SER A 29 3.68 13.11 6.65
CA SER A 29 2.54 12.19 6.70
C SER A 29 2.45 11.38 5.41
N VAL A 30 2.23 10.07 5.58
CA VAL A 30 2.13 9.12 4.45
C VAL A 30 0.78 9.28 3.74
N ARG A 31 0.82 9.42 2.42
CA ARG A 31 -0.34 9.53 1.52
C ARG A 31 -0.27 8.46 0.43
N LEU A 32 -1.42 7.89 0.09
CA LEU A 32 -1.56 6.97 -1.04
C LEU A 32 -1.98 7.78 -2.27
N ALA A 33 -1.29 7.58 -3.39
CA ALA A 33 -1.45 8.34 -4.63
C ALA A 33 -1.66 7.42 -5.84
N ASP A 34 -1.99 8.01 -6.98
CA ASP A 34 -2.22 7.34 -8.27
C ASP A 34 -3.34 6.28 -8.26
N PHE A 35 -4.57 6.78 -8.36
CA PHE A 35 -5.77 5.97 -8.52
C PHE A 35 -6.09 5.68 -9.99
N GLY A 36 -5.16 5.85 -10.93
CA GLY A 36 -5.38 5.61 -12.35
C GLY A 36 -5.74 4.15 -12.68
N SER A 37 -5.29 3.23 -11.83
CA SER A 37 -5.66 1.80 -11.89
C SER A 37 -6.77 1.42 -10.94
N ALA A 38 -7.40 2.33 -10.20
CA ALA A 38 -8.40 1.98 -9.20
C ALA A 38 -9.69 1.41 -9.83
N ALA A 39 -10.45 0.64 -9.06
CA ALA A 39 -11.77 0.15 -9.44
C ALA A 39 -12.76 0.38 -8.29
N VAL A 40 -13.99 0.72 -8.65
CA VAL A 40 -15.12 0.72 -7.71
C VAL A 40 -15.78 -0.64 -7.82
N VAL A 41 -15.92 -1.29 -6.68
CA VAL A 41 -16.49 -2.62 -6.54
C VAL A 41 -17.69 -2.46 -5.62
N ALA A 42 -18.86 -2.28 -6.23
CA ALA A 42 -20.11 -2.04 -5.53
C ALA A 42 -20.82 -3.38 -5.28
N GLY A 43 -21.03 -3.73 -4.01
CA GLY A 43 -21.78 -4.95 -3.65
C GLY A 43 -20.99 -6.24 -3.86
N ALA A 44 -21.52 -7.15 -4.68
CA ALA A 44 -20.95 -8.48 -4.94
C ALA A 44 -20.14 -8.57 -6.24
N GLU A 45 -19.96 -7.44 -6.95
CA GLU A 45 -19.09 -7.40 -8.11
C GLU A 45 -17.63 -7.64 -7.69
N ALA A 46 -16.81 -8.11 -8.63
CA ALA A 46 -15.39 -8.29 -8.43
C ALA A 46 -14.63 -7.60 -9.58
N ALA A 47 -13.43 -7.13 -9.28
CA ALA A 47 -12.57 -6.58 -10.33
C ALA A 47 -11.91 -7.72 -11.10
N ALA A 48 -11.63 -7.48 -12.39
CA ALA A 48 -10.97 -8.44 -13.27
C ALA A 48 -9.85 -7.75 -14.08
N GLY A 49 -9.03 -8.56 -14.72
CA GLY A 49 -7.91 -8.11 -15.54
C GLY A 49 -6.60 -7.95 -14.77
N VAL A 50 -5.50 -8.22 -15.46
CA VAL A 50 -4.14 -8.12 -14.92
C VAL A 50 -3.70 -6.66 -14.96
N VAL A 51 -3.64 -6.03 -13.79
CA VAL A 51 -3.16 -4.65 -13.60
C VAL A 51 -2.16 -4.60 -12.45
N GLY A 52 -1.29 -3.59 -12.47
CA GLY A 52 -0.30 -3.34 -11.44
C GLY A 52 1.12 -3.76 -11.82
N THR A 53 2.06 -3.45 -10.94
CA THR A 53 3.50 -3.67 -11.16
C THR A 53 3.92 -5.09 -10.69
N PRO A 54 4.60 -5.91 -11.52
CA PRO A 54 4.76 -7.37 -11.32
C PRO A 54 5.08 -7.86 -9.89
N TYR A 55 5.98 -7.18 -9.19
CA TYR A 55 6.42 -7.57 -7.85
C TYR A 55 5.35 -7.41 -6.76
N TYR A 56 4.36 -6.55 -6.97
CA TYR A 56 3.37 -6.15 -5.98
C TYR A 56 2.01 -6.79 -6.24
N VAL A 57 1.81 -7.40 -7.40
CA VAL A 57 0.54 -7.99 -7.82
C VAL A 57 0.26 -9.29 -7.04
N ALA A 58 -1.00 -9.49 -6.66
CA ALA A 58 -1.45 -10.68 -5.94
C ALA A 58 -1.60 -11.91 -6.85
N PRO A 59 -1.46 -13.15 -6.33
CA PRO A 59 -1.53 -14.37 -7.14
C PRO A 59 -2.84 -14.53 -7.93
N GLU A 60 -3.96 -14.13 -7.34
CA GLU A 60 -5.28 -14.20 -7.99
C GLU A 60 -5.41 -13.24 -9.18
N VAL A 61 -4.75 -12.09 -9.14
CA VAL A 61 -4.72 -11.13 -10.25
C VAL A 61 -3.92 -11.73 -11.42
N LEU A 62 -2.75 -12.33 -11.14
CA LEU A 62 -1.93 -13.00 -12.17
C LEU A 62 -2.63 -14.23 -12.77
N SER A 63 -3.48 -14.90 -11.98
CA SER A 63 -4.28 -16.05 -12.44
C SER A 63 -5.45 -15.64 -13.34
N GLY A 64 -5.68 -14.33 -13.53
CA GLY A 64 -6.81 -13.80 -14.30
C GLY A 64 -8.16 -14.04 -13.64
N TRP A 65 -8.18 -14.33 -12.33
CA TRP A 65 -9.42 -14.55 -11.59
C TRP A 65 -10.06 -13.22 -11.22
N GLU A 66 -11.33 -13.26 -10.89
CA GLU A 66 -11.99 -12.17 -10.20
C GLU A 66 -11.37 -11.96 -8.82
N TYR A 67 -11.19 -10.69 -8.44
CA TYR A 67 -10.54 -10.33 -7.19
C TYR A 67 -11.24 -9.16 -6.49
N GLY A 68 -11.13 -9.19 -5.17
CA GLY A 68 -11.65 -8.16 -4.27
C GLY A 68 -10.55 -7.29 -3.66
N GLU A 69 -10.89 -6.60 -2.59
CA GLU A 69 -10.07 -5.57 -1.95
C GLU A 69 -8.74 -6.10 -1.37
N LYS A 70 -8.65 -7.40 -1.11
CA LYS A 70 -7.49 -8.05 -0.49
C LYS A 70 -6.24 -8.10 -1.39
N VAL A 71 -6.34 -7.72 -2.65
CA VAL A 71 -5.17 -7.52 -3.53
C VAL A 71 -4.30 -6.35 -3.07
N ASP A 72 -4.91 -5.31 -2.51
CA ASP A 72 -4.16 -4.17 -1.95
C ASP A 72 -3.45 -4.57 -0.65
N VAL A 73 -4.00 -5.51 0.12
CA VAL A 73 -3.37 -6.03 1.34
C VAL A 73 -2.13 -6.84 1.01
N TRP A 74 -2.19 -7.65 -0.05
CA TRP A 74 -1.01 -8.35 -0.57
C TRP A 74 0.07 -7.36 -0.98
N SER A 75 -0.29 -6.36 -1.78
CA SER A 75 0.61 -5.30 -2.25
C SER A 75 1.28 -4.57 -1.07
N CYS A 76 0.49 -4.21 -0.04
CA CYS A 76 1.02 -3.64 1.20
C CYS A 76 1.97 -4.59 1.95
N GLY A 77 1.70 -5.90 1.92
CA GLY A 77 2.57 -6.92 2.52
C GLY A 77 3.92 -7.00 1.81
N VAL A 78 3.93 -6.89 0.48
CA VAL A 78 5.16 -6.82 -0.33
C VAL A 78 5.96 -5.57 0.05
N VAL A 79 5.30 -4.40 0.11
CA VAL A 79 5.94 -3.15 0.53
C VAL A 79 6.53 -3.27 1.93
N LEU A 80 5.77 -3.79 2.90
CA LEU A 80 6.26 -3.99 4.28
C LEU A 80 7.45 -4.95 4.33
N TYR A 81 7.42 -6.04 3.55
CA TYR A 81 8.55 -6.96 3.48
C TYR A 81 9.80 -6.26 2.94
N ILE A 82 9.67 -5.49 1.86
CA ILE A 82 10.79 -4.74 1.26
C ILE A 82 11.35 -3.71 2.26
N MET A 83 10.50 -3.02 3.02
CA MET A 83 10.95 -2.07 4.05
C MET A 83 11.76 -2.75 5.15
N LEU A 84 11.46 -4.02 5.47
CA LEU A 84 12.17 -4.78 6.50
C LEU A 84 13.41 -5.49 5.97
N ALA A 85 13.40 -5.93 4.71
CA ALA A 85 14.41 -6.81 4.15
C ALA A 85 15.36 -6.11 3.16
N GLY A 86 14.92 -5.02 2.53
CA GLY A 86 15.62 -4.36 1.42
C GLY A 86 15.46 -5.03 0.05
N PHE A 87 14.72 -6.15 -0.03
CA PHE A 87 14.47 -6.90 -1.28
C PHE A 87 13.06 -7.51 -1.28
N PRO A 88 12.48 -7.84 -2.44
CA PRO A 88 11.12 -8.37 -2.52
C PRO A 88 11.00 -9.81 -1.96
N PRO A 89 9.83 -10.19 -1.42
CA PRO A 89 9.59 -11.54 -0.88
C PRO A 89 9.57 -12.62 -1.97
N PHE A 90 9.18 -12.25 -3.19
CA PHE A 90 9.12 -13.12 -4.36
C PHE A 90 9.97 -12.49 -5.45
N TYR A 91 11.01 -13.19 -5.88
CA TYR A 91 12.02 -12.69 -6.79
C TYR A 91 12.28 -13.70 -7.91
N GLY A 92 12.65 -13.18 -9.08
CA GLY A 92 13.09 -13.90 -10.27
C GLY A 92 13.89 -12.95 -11.16
N GLU A 93 14.71 -13.49 -12.06
CA GLU A 93 15.50 -12.71 -13.01
C GLU A 93 14.66 -12.24 -14.21
N THR A 94 13.58 -12.97 -14.50
CA THR A 94 12.63 -12.65 -15.58
C THR A 94 11.23 -12.39 -15.02
N ALA A 95 10.41 -11.66 -15.80
CA ALA A 95 9.01 -11.44 -15.45
C ALA A 95 8.24 -12.75 -15.22
N VAL A 96 8.54 -13.77 -16.03
CA VAL A 96 7.95 -15.11 -15.91
C VAL A 96 8.34 -15.74 -14.56
N GLU A 97 9.62 -15.71 -14.19
CA GLU A 97 10.08 -16.26 -12.90
C GLU A 97 9.48 -15.52 -11.70
N ILE A 98 9.32 -14.20 -11.79
CA ILE A 98 8.67 -13.39 -10.76
C ILE A 98 7.21 -13.82 -10.60
N PHE A 99 6.47 -13.94 -11.70
CA PHE A 99 5.08 -14.40 -11.67
C PHE A 99 4.97 -15.80 -11.08
N ASP A 100 5.85 -16.71 -11.49
CA ASP A 100 5.96 -18.06 -10.94
C ASP A 100 6.21 -18.06 -9.43
N ALA A 101 7.11 -17.19 -8.95
CA ALA A 101 7.39 -17.04 -7.53
C ALA A 101 6.19 -16.49 -6.75
N VAL A 102 5.49 -15.50 -7.30
CA VAL A 102 4.24 -14.94 -6.74
C VAL A 102 3.15 -16.00 -6.68
N LEU A 103 2.92 -16.74 -7.76
CA LEU A 103 1.91 -17.82 -7.84
C LEU A 103 2.20 -18.96 -6.85
N ARG A 104 3.48 -19.27 -6.61
CA ARG A 104 3.88 -20.23 -5.57
C ARG A 104 3.70 -19.67 -4.15
N ALA A 105 3.81 -18.36 -3.98
CA ALA A 105 3.66 -17.65 -2.70
C ALA A 105 4.50 -18.26 -1.55
N ASN A 106 5.69 -18.77 -1.86
CA ASN A 106 6.57 -19.40 -0.88
C ASN A 106 7.32 -18.35 -0.05
N LEU A 107 6.63 -17.75 0.91
CA LEU A 107 7.19 -16.71 1.78
C LEU A 107 8.26 -17.28 2.71
N ARG A 108 9.44 -16.69 2.68
CA ARG A 108 10.59 -17.07 3.53
C ARG A 108 11.05 -15.89 4.38
N PHE A 109 11.68 -16.20 5.50
CA PHE A 109 12.27 -15.22 6.41
C PHE A 109 13.73 -15.60 6.69
N PRO A 110 14.69 -15.26 5.80
CA PRO A 110 16.09 -15.61 5.99
C PRO A 110 16.64 -15.07 7.31
N THR A 111 17.25 -15.91 8.14
CA THR A 111 17.74 -15.53 9.49
C THR A 111 18.72 -14.37 9.48
N ARG A 112 19.52 -14.22 8.41
CA ARG A 112 20.47 -13.09 8.26
C ARG A 112 19.80 -11.72 8.28
N VAL A 113 18.54 -11.64 7.83
CA VAL A 113 17.80 -10.38 7.66
C VAL A 113 16.69 -10.28 8.69
N PHE A 114 15.98 -11.39 8.91
CA PHE A 114 14.83 -11.46 9.79
C PHE A 114 15.17 -11.96 11.20
N GLY A 115 16.44 -12.15 11.55
CA GLY A 115 16.86 -12.63 12.87
C GLY A 115 16.42 -11.71 14.00
N SER A 116 16.55 -10.38 13.81
CA SER A 116 16.13 -9.34 14.76
C SER A 116 14.67 -8.91 14.62
N VAL A 117 13.98 -9.31 13.55
CA VAL A 117 12.58 -8.95 13.31
C VAL A 117 11.67 -9.75 14.25
N SER A 118 10.73 -9.05 14.89
CA SER A 118 9.85 -9.64 15.90
C SER A 118 8.98 -10.76 15.32
N PRO A 119 8.63 -11.79 16.14
CA PRO A 119 7.69 -12.82 15.72
C PRO A 119 6.33 -12.26 15.27
N ALA A 120 5.86 -11.19 15.91
CA ALA A 120 4.62 -10.51 15.58
C ALA A 120 4.64 -9.89 14.17
N ALA A 121 5.75 -9.25 13.78
CA ALA A 121 5.91 -8.70 12.43
C ALA A 121 5.92 -9.81 11.37
N LYS A 122 6.58 -10.95 11.65
CA LYS A 122 6.58 -12.12 10.76
C LYS A 122 5.19 -12.74 10.63
N ASP A 123 4.43 -12.85 11.74
CA ASP A 123 3.04 -13.33 11.73
C ASP A 123 2.14 -12.41 10.89
N LEU A 124 2.29 -11.09 11.05
CA LEU A 124 1.57 -10.13 10.24
C LEU A 124 1.87 -10.30 8.73
N LEU A 125 3.16 -10.40 8.36
CA LEU A 125 3.56 -10.65 6.97
C LEU A 125 2.95 -11.94 6.41
N ARG A 126 2.90 -13.03 7.19
CA ARG A 126 2.25 -14.28 6.75
C ARG A 126 0.75 -14.11 6.49
N ARG A 127 0.08 -13.25 7.25
CA ARG A 127 -1.37 -12.98 7.13
C ARG A 127 -1.69 -12.03 5.98
N MET A 128 -0.78 -11.10 5.66
CA MET A 128 -0.89 -10.19 4.51
C MET A 128 -0.53 -10.88 3.20
N LEU A 129 0.54 -11.69 3.18
CA LEU A 129 1.04 -12.43 2.02
C LEU A 129 0.52 -13.87 1.99
N CYS A 130 -0.76 -14.06 2.35
CA CYS A 130 -1.41 -15.37 2.30
C CYS A 130 -1.97 -15.62 0.89
N LYS A 131 -1.61 -16.74 0.27
CA LYS A 131 -2.11 -17.12 -1.06
C LYS A 131 -3.63 -17.30 -1.07
N ASP A 132 -4.18 -17.93 -0.03
CA ASP A 132 -5.61 -18.11 0.13
C ASP A 132 -6.26 -16.78 0.53
N VAL A 133 -7.04 -16.21 -0.40
CA VAL A 133 -7.70 -14.91 -0.24
C VAL A 133 -8.67 -14.90 0.95
N TYR A 134 -9.34 -16.02 1.24
CA TYR A 134 -10.28 -16.11 2.37
C TYR A 134 -9.57 -16.07 3.72
N ARG A 135 -8.32 -16.54 3.76
CA ARG A 135 -7.48 -16.50 4.97
C ARG A 135 -6.62 -15.25 5.05
N ARG A 136 -6.43 -14.54 3.94
CA ARG A 136 -5.71 -13.27 3.90
C ARG A 136 -6.49 -12.22 4.68
N PHE A 137 -5.77 -11.45 5.47
CA PHE A 137 -6.38 -10.40 6.28
C PHE A 137 -7.01 -9.31 5.41
N SER A 138 -8.12 -8.74 5.88
CA SER A 138 -8.61 -7.45 5.40
C SER A 138 -7.73 -6.31 5.93
N ALA A 139 -7.81 -5.13 5.29
CA ALA A 139 -7.09 -3.95 5.76
C ALA A 139 -7.47 -3.56 7.20
N GLU A 140 -8.72 -3.79 7.60
CA GLU A 140 -9.21 -3.55 8.96
C GLU A 140 -8.63 -4.53 9.98
N GLN A 141 -8.55 -5.82 9.62
CA GLN A 141 -7.92 -6.84 10.48
C GLN A 141 -6.43 -6.55 10.70
N VAL A 142 -5.73 -6.08 9.66
CA VAL A 142 -4.34 -5.63 9.79
C VAL A 142 -4.24 -4.46 10.78
N LEU A 143 -5.08 -3.44 10.65
CA LEU A 143 -5.08 -2.29 11.57
C LEU A 143 -5.38 -2.72 13.02
N SER A 144 -6.38 -3.58 13.23
CA SER A 144 -6.72 -4.11 14.55
C SER A 144 -5.53 -4.79 15.23
N LYS A 145 -4.71 -5.54 14.48
CA LYS A 145 -3.49 -6.15 15.02
C LYS A 145 -2.45 -5.12 15.48
N PHE A 146 -2.32 -3.99 14.81
CA PHE A 146 -1.43 -2.91 15.25
C PHE A 146 -1.98 -2.20 16.49
N PHE A 147 -3.26 -1.85 16.51
CA PHE A 147 -3.86 -1.10 17.62
C PHE A 147 -4.01 -1.92 18.91
N THR A 148 -4.22 -3.23 18.82
CA THR A 148 -4.30 -4.11 20.00
C THR A 148 -2.97 -4.28 20.76
N HIS A 149 -1.83 -3.95 20.14
CA HIS A 149 -0.52 -3.97 20.78
C HIS A 149 -0.02 -2.55 21.15
N SER A 150 -0.85 -1.52 20.94
CA SER A 150 -0.50 -0.12 21.20
C SER A 150 -0.76 0.29 22.66
N THR A 151 0.08 -0.23 23.55
CA THR A 151 0.68 0.60 24.61
C THR A 151 2.21 0.58 24.57
N HIS A 152 2.84 -0.29 23.77
CA HIS A 152 4.30 -0.45 23.77
C HIS A 152 4.92 -0.88 22.43
N CYS A 153 4.32 -0.54 21.29
CA CYS A 153 4.87 -0.93 19.98
C CYS A 153 6.02 0.00 19.50
N PHE A 154 6.92 0.39 20.41
CA PHE A 154 8.32 0.65 20.05
C PHE A 154 8.97 -0.73 19.94
N LEU A 155 9.13 -1.26 18.72
CA LEU A 155 10.11 -2.30 18.37
C LEU A 155 9.93 -2.66 16.88
N LEU A 156 10.16 -1.68 16.01
CA LEU A 156 10.77 -1.95 14.72
C LEU A 156 12.25 -1.57 14.86
N CYS A 157 13.03 -2.48 15.45
CA CYS A 157 14.50 -2.47 15.56
C CYS A 157 15.13 -1.24 16.25
N SER A 158 15.81 -1.46 17.40
CA SER A 158 16.60 -0.43 18.11
C SER A 158 17.95 -0.10 17.45
N SER A 159 18.11 -0.35 16.16
CA SER A 159 19.29 0.07 15.39
C SER A 159 18.81 0.62 14.07
N GLU A 160 19.08 1.90 13.88
CA GLU A 160 19.00 2.69 12.64
C GLU A 160 18.76 1.84 11.39
N PHE A 161 17.58 2.01 10.78
CA PHE A 161 17.32 1.49 9.45
C PHE A 161 18.45 1.97 8.51
N PRO A 162 19.08 1.08 7.72
CA PRO A 162 20.02 1.55 6.71
C PRO A 162 19.28 2.49 5.74
N PRO A 163 19.89 3.61 5.31
CA PRO A 163 19.26 4.53 4.39
C PRO A 163 18.98 3.81 3.06
N VAL A 164 17.72 3.53 2.78
CA VAL A 164 17.29 2.99 1.48
C VAL A 164 17.17 4.15 0.50
N SER A 165 18.11 4.29 -0.43
CA SER A 165 18.03 5.31 -1.49
C SER A 165 17.11 4.82 -2.61
N PHE A 166 15.93 5.41 -2.74
CA PHE A 166 15.07 5.24 -3.92
C PHE A 166 15.49 6.24 -5.00
N ASN A 167 16.03 5.72 -6.11
CA ASN A 167 16.42 6.55 -7.25
C ASN A 167 15.16 6.83 -8.10
N SER A 168 14.46 7.92 -7.82
CA SER A 168 13.36 8.41 -8.67
C SER A 168 13.96 9.07 -9.92
N LYS A 169 14.33 8.26 -10.91
CA LYS A 169 14.41 8.77 -12.28
C LYS A 169 12.97 8.91 -12.77
N HIS A 170 12.27 9.98 -12.42
CA HIS A 170 11.26 10.68 -13.23
C HIS A 170 10.71 11.88 -12.42
N LYS A 171 11.13 13.09 -12.83
CA LYS A 171 10.59 14.37 -12.34
C LYS A 171 9.12 14.49 -12.70
N ILE A 172 8.30 15.01 -11.77
CA ILE A 172 7.03 15.65 -12.11
C ILE A 172 6.96 17.00 -11.37
N ASN A 173 6.79 18.08 -12.13
CA ASN A 173 6.47 19.45 -11.70
C ASN A 173 7.52 20.28 -10.92
N GLY A 174 8.76 20.34 -11.41
CA GLY A 174 9.59 21.55 -11.22
C GLY A 174 10.07 21.91 -9.81
N PHE A 175 9.83 21.08 -8.78
CA PHE A 175 10.41 21.28 -7.46
C PHE A 175 11.64 20.38 -7.26
N PRO A 176 12.77 20.91 -6.76
CA PRO A 176 13.93 20.09 -6.46
C PRO A 176 13.60 19.16 -5.28
N LEU A 177 13.58 17.86 -5.53
CA LEU A 177 13.65 16.85 -4.47
C LEU A 177 15.07 16.91 -3.91
N GLU A 178 15.25 17.64 -2.79
CA GLU A 178 16.46 17.50 -2.00
C GLU A 178 16.57 16.04 -1.56
N ASN A 179 17.64 15.37 -2.00
CA ASN A 179 18.03 14.04 -1.56
C ASN A 179 18.23 14.03 -0.05
N LYS A 180 17.17 13.76 0.72
CA LYS A 180 17.26 13.51 2.15
C LYS A 180 17.12 12.01 2.40
N PRO A 181 18.09 11.37 3.09
CA PRO A 181 17.98 9.97 3.45
C PRO A 181 16.73 9.75 4.32
N PHE A 182 16.04 8.63 4.09
CA PHE A 182 14.85 8.21 4.83
C PHE A 182 15.17 7.98 6.32
N HIS A 183 15.15 9.04 7.13
CA HIS A 183 15.10 8.91 8.59
C HIS A 183 13.64 8.65 9.01
N LEU A 184 13.29 7.38 9.09
CA LEU A 184 11.98 6.92 9.55
C LEU A 184 11.86 7.11 11.08
N CYS A 185 11.48 8.30 11.53
CA CYS A 185 10.89 8.49 12.86
C CYS A 185 9.37 8.61 12.68
N LEU A 186 8.66 7.48 12.85
CA LEU A 186 7.20 7.45 12.91
C LEU A 186 6.74 8.12 14.20
N ARG A 187 6.72 9.46 14.22
CA ARG A 187 6.07 10.22 15.29
C ARG A 187 4.60 10.38 14.89
N LEU A 188 3.76 9.44 15.32
CA LEU A 188 2.31 9.56 15.19
C LEU A 188 1.80 10.47 16.32
N GLU A 189 1.71 11.77 16.07
CA GLU A 189 0.91 12.67 16.90
C GLU A 189 -0.38 13.04 16.15
N HIS A 190 -1.49 12.43 16.60
CA HIS A 190 -2.89 12.86 16.53
C HIS A 190 -3.62 13.01 15.16
N PRO A 191 -4.98 12.93 15.16
CA PRO A 191 -5.78 12.58 13.98
C PRO A 191 -6.32 13.81 13.21
N PHE A 192 -6.94 13.55 12.05
CA PHE A 192 -7.66 14.46 11.14
C PHE A 192 -6.76 15.19 10.11
N ASN A 193 -7.08 15.39 8.83
CA ASN A 193 -8.35 15.55 8.10
C ASN A 193 -8.11 15.12 6.63
N ILE A 194 -9.06 14.44 5.96
CA ILE A 194 -9.01 14.21 4.50
C ILE A 194 -10.13 15.03 3.85
N PHE A 195 -9.75 16.05 3.07
CA PHE A 195 -10.64 16.72 2.14
C PHE A 195 -10.81 15.84 0.89
N LEU A 196 -12.06 15.47 0.58
CA LEU A 196 -12.43 14.93 -0.73
C LEU A 196 -12.66 16.10 -1.70
N PRO A 197 -12.20 16.03 -2.97
CA PRO A 197 -12.60 16.99 -3.98
C PRO A 197 -14.09 16.84 -4.26
N LYS A 198 -14.86 17.93 -4.17
CA LYS A 198 -16.27 17.95 -4.60
C LYS A 198 -16.29 17.72 -6.12
N SER A 199 -16.90 16.62 -6.55
CA SER A 199 -17.27 16.43 -7.94
C SER A 199 -18.43 17.36 -8.32
N VAL A 200 -18.39 17.77 -9.57
CA VAL A 200 -19.34 18.64 -10.27
C VAL A 200 -20.70 17.94 -10.42
N ALA A 201 -21.78 18.59 -9.99
CA ALA A 201 -23.16 18.35 -10.44
C ALA A 201 -23.92 19.68 -10.37
N GLY A 202 -24.56 20.05 -11.47
CA GLY A 202 -24.93 21.44 -11.79
C GLY A 202 -26.33 21.94 -11.38
N HIS A 203 -26.50 23.23 -11.72
CA HIS A 203 -27.72 24.03 -11.95
C HIS A 203 -28.56 24.54 -10.74
N PRO A 204 -29.38 25.61 -10.89
CA PRO A 204 -29.33 26.76 -11.81
C PRO A 204 -29.80 28.09 -11.18
N TRP A 205 -28.97 29.14 -11.01
CA TRP A 205 -29.49 30.50 -10.75
C TRP A 205 -28.74 31.53 -11.59
N MET A 206 -29.17 31.67 -12.85
CA MET A 206 -29.06 32.91 -13.62
C MET A 206 -30.48 33.42 -13.87
N THR A 207 -30.89 34.42 -13.09
CA THR A 207 -31.87 35.49 -13.41
C THR A 207 -31.45 36.64 -12.48
N GLY A 208 -31.15 37.87 -12.87
CA GLY A 208 -31.26 38.63 -14.10
C GLY A 208 -31.16 40.12 -13.70
N GLY A 209 -30.75 40.98 -14.64
CA GLY A 209 -30.80 42.46 -14.55
C GLY A 209 -29.69 43.09 -13.69
N GLY A 210 -28.90 44.06 -14.12
CA GLY A 210 -29.09 45.21 -15.01
C GLY A 210 -28.24 46.31 -14.33
N GLY A 211 -27.25 46.92 -14.96
CA GLY A 211 -27.43 47.90 -16.01
C GLY A 211 -27.38 49.31 -15.40
N THR A 212 -26.35 50.05 -15.80
CA THR A 212 -25.96 51.45 -15.46
C THR A 212 -25.21 51.68 -14.15
#